data_AF-A0A356HY31-F1
#
_entry.id   AF-A0A356HY31-F1
#
_cell.length_a   1.000
_cell.length_b   1.000
_cell.length_c   1.000
_cell.angle_alpha   90.00
_cell.angle_beta   90.00
_cell.angle_gamma   90.00
#
_symmetry.space_group_name_H-M   'P 1'
#
loop_
_entity.id
_entity.type
_entity.pdbx_description
1 polymer ?
#
loop_
_entity_poly.entity_id
_entity_poly.type
_entity_poly.pdbx_seq_one_letter_code
_entity_poly.pdbx_strand_id
1 'polypeptide(L)'
;MKQRFIIYVVIAAGIAFLLWFVPTAPSVAASAIGGEKRPVLPSELFKGRTAYTYQIAKEIPDILDSIYCYCNCQMHSGHKSLLSCYTDKHAAFCDICMNQAIRAYELYKEGKDIMTIKRIEDSEFGKKR
;
A
#
# COMPACT_ATOMS: atom_id res chain seq x y z
N MET A 1 -10.18 -21.40 55.03
CA MET A 1 -10.18 -22.09 53.72
C MET A 1 -11.24 -21.56 52.74
N LYS A 2 -12.47 -21.26 53.16
CA LYS A 2 -13.56 -20.81 52.26
C LYS A 2 -13.33 -19.45 51.58
N GLN A 3 -12.75 -18.47 52.28
CA GLN A 3 -12.50 -17.12 51.73
C GLN A 3 -11.51 -17.10 50.54
N ARG A 4 -10.45 -17.92 50.63
CA ARG A 4 -9.44 -18.03 49.57
C ARG A 4 -10.01 -18.69 48.32
N PHE A 5 -10.89 -19.68 48.50
CA PHE A 5 -11.56 -20.37 47.38
C PHE A 5 -12.47 -19.42 46.59
N ILE A 6 -13.22 -18.56 47.28
CA ILE A 6 -14.10 -17.56 46.64
C ILE A 6 -13.27 -16.56 45.81
N ILE A 7 -12.13 -16.10 46.33
CA ILE A 7 -11.24 -15.18 45.61
C ILE A 7 -10.72 -15.81 44.31
N TYR A 8 -10.30 -17.07 44.34
CA TYR A 8 -9.83 -17.76 43.14
C TYR A 8 -10.92 -17.94 42.08
N VAL A 9 -12.16 -18.22 42.50
CA VAL A 9 -13.30 -18.34 41.58
C VAL A 9 -13.63 -17.01 40.92
N VAL A 10 -13.61 -15.90 41.68
CA VAL A 10 -13.89 -14.56 41.14
C VAL A 10 -12.78 -14.09 40.18
N ILE A 11 -11.51 -14.36 40.52
CA ILE A 11 -10.37 -14.04 39.63
C ILE A 11 -10.44 -14.86 38.34
N ALA A 12 -10.70 -16.17 38.43
CA ALA A 12 -10.80 -17.04 37.26
C ALA A 12 -11.96 -16.64 36.35
N ALA A 13 -13.12 -16.29 36.92
CA ALA A 13 -14.28 -15.81 36.16
C ALA A 13 -14.01 -14.45 35.50
N GLY A 14 -13.32 -13.53 36.18
CA GLY A 14 -12.94 -12.23 35.62
C GLY A 14 -11.94 -12.33 34.46
N ILE A 15 -10.96 -13.23 34.55
CA ILE A 15 -10.00 -13.50 33.46
C ILE A 15 -10.71 -14.16 32.27
N ALA A 16 -11.61 -15.12 32.51
CA ALA A 16 -12.39 -15.74 31.44
C ALA A 16 -13.31 -14.73 30.73
N PHE A 17 -13.89 -13.79 31.46
CA PHE A 17 -14.72 -12.72 30.91
C PHE A 17 -13.91 -11.72 30.06
N LEU A 18 -12.69 -11.38 30.49
CA LEU A 18 -11.74 -10.56 29.73
C LEU A 18 -11.31 -11.23 28.42
N LEU A 19 -11.13 -12.55 28.42
CA LEU A 19 -10.75 -13.31 27.23
C LEU A 19 -11.91 -13.51 26.23
N TRP A 20 -13.16 -13.40 26.68
CA TRP A 20 -14.35 -13.44 25.81
C TRP A 20 -14.59 -12.13 25.07
N PHE A 21 -14.11 -11.01 25.61
CA PHE A 21 -14.21 -9.68 25.02
C PHE A 21 -12.96 -9.25 24.25
N VAL A 22 -12.19 -10.21 23.71
CA VAL A 22 -11.18 -9.88 22.69
C VAL A 22 -11.91 -9.71 21.35
N PRO A 23 -12.11 -8.49 20.84
CA PRO A 23 -12.66 -8.32 19.50
C PRO A 23 -11.68 -8.95 18.52
N THR A 24 -12.13 -9.98 17.81
CA THR A 24 -11.41 -10.50 16.65
C THR A 24 -11.44 -9.42 15.59
N ALA A 25 -10.37 -8.62 15.52
CA ALA A 25 -10.22 -7.65 14.44
C ALA A 25 -10.36 -8.40 13.10
N PRO A 26 -11.22 -7.93 12.18
CA PRO A 26 -11.35 -8.58 10.90
C PRO A 26 -9.99 -8.53 10.20
N SER A 27 -9.45 -9.69 9.86
CA SER A 27 -8.34 -9.80 8.91
C SER A 27 -8.86 -9.35 7.55
N VAL A 28 -8.79 -8.05 7.29
CA VAL A 28 -8.82 -7.55 5.91
C VAL A 28 -7.60 -8.16 5.23
N ALA A 29 -7.81 -9.30 4.57
CA ALA A 29 -6.86 -9.83 3.61
C ALA A 29 -6.67 -8.73 2.57
N ALA A 30 -5.62 -7.93 2.75
CA ALA A 30 -5.23 -6.92 1.79
C ALA A 30 -5.12 -7.63 0.44
N SER A 31 -5.83 -7.12 -0.57
CA SER A 31 -5.61 -7.49 -1.95
C SER A 31 -4.10 -7.47 -2.18
N ALA A 32 -3.52 -8.60 -2.59
CA ALA A 32 -2.08 -8.76 -2.73
C ALA A 32 -1.61 -7.97 -3.97
N ILE A 33 -1.64 -6.65 -3.88
CA ILE A 33 -1.02 -5.73 -4.83
C ILE A 33 0.49 -5.82 -4.64
N GLY A 34 1.21 -5.88 -5.75
CA GLY A 34 2.67 -5.92 -5.79
C GLY A 34 3.25 -7.21 -6.37
N GLY A 35 4.52 -7.45 -6.08
CA GLY A 35 5.30 -8.56 -6.62
C GLY A 35 5.82 -8.30 -8.04
N GLU A 36 6.03 -7.04 -8.41
CA GLU A 36 6.83 -6.71 -9.58
C GLU A 36 8.32 -7.00 -9.29
N LYS A 37 8.98 -7.66 -10.24
CA LYS A 37 10.38 -8.10 -10.12
C LYS A 37 11.25 -7.56 -11.25
N ARG A 38 10.63 -7.03 -12.31
CA ARG A 38 11.34 -6.42 -13.43
C ARG A 38 11.96 -5.09 -12.96
N PRO A 39 13.15 -4.74 -13.47
CA PRO A 39 13.76 -3.46 -13.15
C PRO A 39 12.96 -2.31 -13.76
N VAL A 40 12.94 -1.17 -13.07
CA VAL A 40 12.46 0.11 -13.60
C VAL A 40 13.33 0.51 -14.80
N LEU A 41 12.72 1.02 -15.87
CA LEU A 41 13.49 1.53 -17.01
C LEU A 41 14.35 2.74 -16.60
N PRO A 42 15.55 2.91 -17.17
CA PRO A 42 16.40 4.07 -16.89
C PRO A 42 15.70 5.39 -17.23
N SER A 43 15.74 6.36 -16.31
CA SER A 43 15.14 7.69 -16.49
C SER A 43 15.75 8.47 -17.66
N GLU A 44 17.00 8.16 -18.02
CA GLU A 44 17.76 8.80 -19.11
C GLU A 44 17.13 8.56 -20.49
N LEU A 45 16.21 7.60 -20.61
CA LEU A 45 15.45 7.34 -21.83
C LEU A 45 14.35 8.39 -22.08
N PHE A 46 14.06 9.25 -21.10
CA PHE A 46 12.95 10.18 -21.11
C PHE A 46 13.41 11.62 -20.83
N LYS A 47 12.49 12.58 -20.90
CA LYS A 47 12.75 14.00 -20.59
C LYS A 47 11.66 14.58 -19.68
N GLY A 48 12.00 15.67 -19.00
CA GLY A 48 11.06 16.46 -18.21
C GLY A 48 10.33 15.63 -17.14
N ARG A 49 9.01 15.82 -17.03
CA ARG A 49 8.16 15.15 -16.04
C ARG A 49 8.29 13.62 -16.09
N THR A 50 8.38 13.04 -17.28
CA THR A 50 8.51 11.59 -17.43
C THR A 50 9.84 11.09 -16.87
N ALA A 51 10.97 11.73 -17.20
CA ALA A 51 12.26 11.32 -16.62
C ALA A 51 12.23 11.37 -15.08
N TYR A 52 11.61 12.42 -14.53
CA TYR A 52 11.45 12.59 -13.09
C TYR A 52 10.62 11.47 -12.45
N THR A 53 9.52 11.03 -13.08
CA THR A 53 8.70 9.96 -12.51
C THR A 53 9.36 8.58 -12.59
N TYR A 54 10.17 8.31 -13.62
CA TYR A 54 11.00 7.09 -13.66
C TYR A 54 12.12 7.14 -12.61
N GLN A 55 12.70 8.31 -12.33
CA GLN A 55 13.64 8.48 -11.23
C GLN A 55 12.98 8.18 -9.88
N ILE A 56 11.78 8.72 -9.63
CA ILE A 56 10.98 8.41 -8.45
C ILE A 56 10.75 6.91 -8.32
N ALA A 57 10.33 6.24 -9.40
CA ALA A 57 10.05 4.81 -9.38
C ALA A 57 11.29 3.97 -9.02
N LYS A 58 12.48 4.44 -9.39
CA LYS A 58 13.75 3.83 -8.97
C LYS A 58 14.10 4.12 -7.50
N GLU A 59 13.70 5.27 -6.97
CA GLU A 59 14.00 5.69 -5.59
C GLU A 59 13.09 5.03 -4.55
N ILE A 60 11.80 4.86 -4.85
CA ILE A 60 10.80 4.30 -3.94
C ILE A 60 10.05 3.08 -4.51
N PRO A 61 10.76 2.05 -5.05
CA PRO A 61 10.14 0.96 -5.76
C PRO A 61 9.13 0.19 -4.90
N ASP A 62 9.47 -0.12 -3.64
CA ASP A 62 8.59 -0.88 -2.73
C ASP A 62 7.28 -0.14 -2.43
N ILE A 63 7.31 1.19 -2.34
CA ILE A 63 6.11 2.01 -2.17
C ILE A 63 5.24 1.92 -3.42
N LEU A 64 5.82 2.13 -4.61
CA LEU A 64 5.05 2.05 -5.86
C LEU A 64 4.54 0.63 -6.14
N ASP A 65 5.24 -0.41 -5.68
CA ASP A 65 4.79 -1.79 -5.83
C ASP A 65 3.59 -2.11 -4.91
N SER A 66 3.43 -1.39 -3.81
CA SER A 66 2.27 -1.52 -2.92
C SER A 66 1.00 -0.79 -3.42
N ILE A 67 1.12 0.07 -4.43
CA ILE A 67 0.05 0.96 -4.89
C ILE A 67 -0.66 0.36 -6.11
N TYR A 68 -1.99 0.43 -6.12
CA TYR A 68 -2.80 0.13 -7.30
C TYR A 68 -2.61 1.21 -8.37
N CYS A 69 -2.38 0.85 -9.65
CA CYS A 69 -2.49 1.85 -10.73
C CYS A 69 -3.96 2.12 -11.05
N TYR A 70 -4.43 3.30 -10.71
CA TYR A 70 -5.81 3.71 -11.01
C TYR A 70 -6.06 4.04 -12.48
N CYS A 71 -5.03 3.94 -13.31
CA CYS A 71 -5.15 3.83 -14.75
C CYS A 71 -5.84 2.53 -15.21
N ASN A 72 -6.00 1.54 -14.32
CA ASN A 72 -6.61 0.22 -14.56
C ASN A 72 -5.88 -0.64 -15.61
N CYS A 73 -4.61 -0.34 -15.89
CA CYS A 73 -3.78 -1.09 -16.83
C CYS A 73 -3.65 -2.58 -16.48
N GLN A 74 -3.85 -2.96 -15.21
CA GLN A 74 -3.87 -4.37 -14.80
C GLN A 74 -4.88 -5.23 -15.57
N MET A 75 -5.98 -4.62 -16.06
CA MET A 75 -7.06 -5.34 -16.73
C MET A 75 -6.69 -5.77 -18.15
N HIS A 76 -5.67 -5.15 -18.75
CA HIS A 76 -5.36 -5.35 -20.17
C HIS A 76 -3.86 -5.34 -20.51
N SER A 77 -2.98 -4.98 -19.57
CA SER A 77 -1.52 -4.86 -19.79
C SER A 77 -0.69 -5.83 -18.95
N GLY A 78 -1.32 -6.65 -18.09
CA GLY A 78 -0.62 -7.59 -17.20
C GLY A 78 0.21 -6.92 -16.09
N HIS A 79 -0.01 -5.62 -15.84
CA HIS A 79 0.62 -4.88 -14.75
C HIS A 79 0.00 -5.26 -13.40
N LYS A 80 0.82 -5.37 -12.35
CA LYS A 80 0.42 -5.85 -11.01
C LYS A 80 0.23 -4.72 -9.99
N SER A 81 0.93 -3.63 -10.21
CA SER A 81 1.06 -2.48 -9.30
C SER A 81 1.41 -1.24 -10.12
N LEU A 82 1.44 -0.07 -9.48
CA LEU A 82 1.92 1.15 -10.10
C LEU A 82 3.39 1.00 -10.55
N LEU A 83 4.24 0.28 -9.80
CA LEU A 83 5.62 0.01 -10.20
C LEU A 83 5.70 -0.71 -11.55
N SER A 84 4.78 -1.62 -11.84
CA SER A 84 4.76 -2.36 -13.11
C SER A 84 4.75 -1.44 -14.33
N CYS A 85 4.07 -0.28 -14.25
CA CYS A 85 4.01 0.70 -15.32
C CYS A 85 5.36 1.37 -15.63
N TYR A 86 6.30 1.34 -14.69
CA TYR A 86 7.64 1.91 -14.81
C TYR A 86 8.69 0.89 -15.25
N THR A 87 8.33 -0.39 -15.36
CA THR A 87 9.21 -1.45 -15.90
C THR A 87 9.14 -1.57 -17.42
N ASP A 88 8.22 -0.85 -18.03
CA ASP A 88 8.13 -0.62 -19.47
C ASP A 88 7.82 0.86 -19.75
N LYS A 89 7.42 1.21 -20.98
CA LYS A 89 7.17 2.60 -21.40
C LYS A 89 5.76 3.11 -21.07
N HIS A 90 4.89 2.34 -20.42
CA HIS A 90 3.50 2.73 -20.20
C HIS A 90 3.38 4.03 -19.40
N ALA A 91 4.12 4.16 -18.29
CA ALA A 91 4.09 5.36 -17.46
C ALA A 91 4.50 6.64 -18.22
N ALA A 92 5.29 6.51 -19.29
CA ALA A 92 5.68 7.65 -20.13
C ALA A 92 4.51 8.32 -20.87
N PHE A 93 3.38 7.63 -21.01
CA PHE A 93 2.21 8.11 -21.76
C PHE A 93 0.94 8.14 -20.90
N CYS A 94 1.05 8.04 -19.57
CA CYS A 94 -0.11 8.01 -18.67
C CYS A 94 0.03 9.03 -17.54
N ASP A 95 -0.79 10.08 -17.59
CA ASP A 95 -0.82 11.12 -16.56
C ASP A 95 -1.22 10.58 -15.18
N ILE A 96 -2.09 9.57 -15.12
CA ILE A 96 -2.45 8.94 -13.85
C ILE A 96 -1.23 8.28 -13.21
N CYS A 97 -0.47 7.48 -13.97
CA CYS A 97 0.76 6.85 -13.45
C CYS A 97 1.76 7.89 -12.93
N MET A 98 1.97 8.97 -13.68
CA MET A 98 2.89 10.03 -13.30
C MET A 98 2.43 10.79 -12.05
N ASN A 99 1.14 11.15 -11.98
CA ASN A 99 0.58 11.87 -10.83
C ASN A 99 0.60 11.02 -9.55
N GLN A 100 0.27 9.73 -9.64
CA GLN A 100 0.35 8.82 -8.50
C GLN A 100 1.78 8.67 -7.98
N ALA A 101 2.76 8.53 -8.88
CA ALA A 101 4.17 8.41 -8.47
C ALA A 101 4.69 9.68 -7.80
N ILE A 102 4.42 10.86 -8.37
CA ILE A 102 4.81 12.15 -7.79
C ILE A 102 4.22 12.31 -6.39
N ARG A 103 2.92 12.03 -6.24
CA ARG A 103 2.24 12.16 -4.96
C ARG A 103 2.73 11.14 -3.92
N ALA A 104 2.91 9.88 -4.32
CA ALA A 104 3.47 8.86 -3.43
C ALA A 104 4.87 9.26 -2.94
N TYR A 105 5.67 9.89 -3.81
CA TYR A 105 6.97 10.42 -3.45
C TYR A 105 6.88 11.61 -2.48
N GLU A 106 5.99 12.57 -2.71
CA GLU A 106 5.76 13.69 -1.78
C GLU A 106 5.38 13.18 -0.37
N LEU A 107 4.46 12.23 -0.29
CA LEU A 107 4.03 11.62 0.98
C LEU A 107 5.17 10.84 1.65
N TYR A 108 6.03 10.18 0.87
CA TYR A 108 7.25 9.56 1.36
C TYR A 108 8.24 10.59 1.92
N LYS A 109 8.44 11.73 1.24
CA LYS A 109 9.28 12.83 1.72
C LYS A 109 8.74 13.50 2.99
N GLU A 110 7.43 13.45 3.21
CA GLU A 110 6.78 13.83 4.47
C GLU A 110 6.95 12.78 5.59
N GLY A 111 7.58 11.64 5.31
CA GLY A 111 7.84 10.57 6.29
C GLY A 111 6.66 9.64 6.56
N LYS A 112 5.64 9.61 5.68
CA LYS A 112 4.52 8.68 5.83
C LYS A 112 4.95 7.25 5.51
N ASP A 113 4.41 6.29 6.26
CA ASP A 113 4.65 4.87 6.03
C ASP A 113 3.89 4.34 4.80
N ILE A 114 4.34 3.21 4.25
CA ILE A 114 3.78 2.56 3.04
C ILE A 114 2.27 2.38 3.13
N MET A 115 1.76 1.91 4.28
CA MET A 115 0.32 1.65 4.44
C MET A 115 -0.49 2.94 4.44
N THR A 116 0.07 3.99 5.01
CA THR A 116 -0.53 5.32 4.97
C THR A 116 -0.51 5.93 3.58
N ILE A 117 0.60 5.85 2.86
CA ILE A 117 0.68 6.30 1.46
C ILE A 117 -0.35 5.57 0.61
N LYS A 118 -0.39 4.24 0.70
CA LYS A 118 -1.36 3.40 -0.02
C LYS A 118 -2.80 3.83 0.24
N ARG A 119 -3.18 3.99 1.51
CA ARG A 119 -4.55 4.38 1.89
C ARG A 119 -4.92 5.76 1.32
N ILE A 120 -3.96 6.68 1.35
CA ILE A 120 -4.12 8.03 0.85
C ILE A 120 -4.24 8.02 -0.68
N GLU A 121 -3.46 7.22 -1.40
CA GLU A 121 -3.61 6.99 -2.84
C GLU A 121 -4.96 6.37 -3.19
N ASP A 122 -5.36 5.31 -2.48
CA ASP A 122 -6.63 4.61 -2.72
C ASP A 122 -7.84 5.54 -2.49
N SER A 123 -7.77 6.44 -1.49
CA SER A 123 -8.82 7.45 -1.24
C SER A 123 -8.91 8.49 -2.35
N GLU A 124 -7.77 9.00 -2.85
CA GLU A 124 -7.79 10.09 -3.84
C GLU A 124 -8.15 9.62 -5.24
N PHE A 125 -7.60 8.49 -5.66
CA PHE A 125 -7.77 8.00 -7.03
C PHE A 125 -8.92 7.00 -7.15
N GLY A 126 -9.25 6.27 -6.07
CA GLY A 126 -10.37 5.32 -6.07
C GLY A 126 -11.75 5.99 -6.09
N LYS A 127 -11.89 7.20 -5.54
CA LYS A 127 -13.15 7.97 -5.54
C LYS A 127 -13.48 8.64 -6.86
N LYS A 128 -12.50 8.83 -7.75
CA LYS A 128 -12.68 9.46 -9.08
C LYS A 128 -13.17 8.44 -10.13
N ARG A 129 -13.71 7.31 -9.68
CA ARG A 129 -14.42 6.32 -10.51
C ARG A 129 -15.89 6.69 -10.66
#